data_AF-A0A3D3AQE4-F1
#
_entry.id   AF-A0A3D3AQE4-F1
#
_cell.length_a   1.000
_cell.length_b   1.000
_cell.length_c   1.000
_cell.angle_alpha   90.00
_cell.angle_beta   90.00
_cell.angle_gamma   90.00
#
_symmetry.space_group_name_H-M   'P 1'
#
loop_
_entity.id
_entity.type
_entity.pdbx_description
1 polymer ?
#
loop_
_entity_poly.entity_id
_entity_poly.type
_entity_poly.pdbx_seq_one_letter_code
_entity_poly.pdbx_strand_id
1 'polypeptide(L)'
;MLCKDAEELIKNYKTGSITADNFLLLIQHTKECAKCRALFDSVESSSAQGDENDVTLAIKRIFQSYQKFIKKKKQENRFYTKKTFYIILNILFILFAVVGVLNDFSFNNFYMSINLFMLATTLLTTVMLLVVED
;
A
#
# COMPACT_ATOMS: atom_id res chain seq x y z
N MET A 1 -3.79 -11.46 -31.16
CA MET A 1 -5.00 -10.68 -30.82
C MET A 1 -5.21 -9.60 -31.87
N LEU A 2 -6.46 -9.31 -32.27
CA LEU A 2 -6.74 -8.18 -33.16
C LEU A 2 -6.85 -6.89 -32.33
N CYS A 3 -6.52 -5.74 -32.94
CA CYS A 3 -6.60 -4.45 -32.23
C CYS A 3 -8.00 -4.15 -31.68
N LYS A 4 -9.06 -4.65 -32.32
CA LYS A 4 -10.45 -4.48 -31.86
C LYS A 4 -10.70 -5.18 -30.52
N ASP A 5 -10.17 -6.40 -30.35
CA ASP A 5 -10.28 -7.16 -29.11
C ASP A 5 -9.43 -6.48 -28.02
N ALA A 6 -8.26 -5.94 -28.39
CA ALA A 6 -7.41 -5.18 -27.48
C ALA A 6 -8.10 -3.92 -26.95
N GLU A 7 -8.78 -3.17 -27.82
CA GLU A 7 -9.54 -1.97 -27.45
C GLU A 7 -10.70 -2.31 -26.49
N GLU A 8 -11.35 -3.46 -26.65
CA GLU A 8 -12.38 -3.95 -25.73
C GLU A 8 -11.79 -4.34 -24.37
N LEU A 9 -10.64 -5.01 -24.36
CA LEU A 9 -9.91 -5.31 -23.12
C LEU A 9 -9.44 -4.05 -22.39
N ILE A 10 -9.01 -2.99 -23.11
CA ILE A 10 -8.65 -1.69 -22.51
C ILE A 10 -9.87 -1.04 -21.83
N LYS A 11 -11.07 -1.16 -22.40
CA LYS A 11 -12.30 -0.68 -21.77
C LYS A 11 -12.63 -1.47 -20.50
N ASN A 12 -12.53 -2.80 -20.57
CA ASN A 12 -12.75 -3.66 -19.41
C ASN A 12 -11.73 -3.40 -18.30
N TYR A 13 -10.48 -3.10 -18.66
CA TYR A 13 -9.45 -2.66 -17.73
C TYR A 13 -9.85 -1.34 -17.04
N LYS A 14 -10.31 -0.34 -17.80
CA LYS A 14 -10.79 0.94 -17.26
C LYS A 14 -11.94 0.78 -16.26
N THR A 15 -12.82 -0.19 -16.48
CA THR A 15 -13.98 -0.45 -15.61
C THR A 15 -13.69 -1.46 -14.49
N GLY A 16 -12.47 -1.99 -14.38
CA GLY A 16 -12.09 -2.99 -13.38
C GLY A 16 -12.71 -4.38 -13.58
N SER A 17 -13.23 -4.68 -14.77
CA SER A 17 -13.92 -5.94 -15.10
C SER A 17 -13.04 -6.93 -15.88
N ILE A 18 -11.77 -6.61 -16.09
CA ILE A 18 -10.81 -7.48 -16.79
C ILE A 18 -10.34 -8.62 -15.87
N THR A 19 -10.23 -9.83 -16.42
CA THR A 19 -9.65 -10.98 -15.73
C THR A 19 -8.12 -11.01 -15.87
N ALA A 20 -7.42 -11.72 -14.98
CA ALA A 20 -5.95 -11.79 -14.98
C ALA A 20 -5.38 -12.33 -16.32
N ASP A 21 -5.99 -13.38 -16.87
CA ASP A 21 -5.54 -13.98 -18.14
C ASP A 21 -5.70 -13.00 -19.32
N ASN A 22 -6.80 -12.26 -19.34
CA ASN A 22 -7.08 -11.25 -20.37
C ASN A 22 -6.17 -10.03 -20.23
N PHE A 23 -5.81 -9.65 -19.01
CA PHE A 23 -4.83 -8.59 -18.77
C PHE A 23 -3.45 -8.97 -19.32
N LEU A 24 -3.00 -10.20 -19.08
CA LEU A 24 -1.71 -10.69 -19.62
C LEU A 24 -1.69 -10.68 -21.15
N LEU A 25 -2.79 -11.11 -21.79
CA LEU A 25 -2.94 -11.07 -23.25
C LEU A 25 -2.91 -9.64 -23.80
N LEU A 26 -3.53 -8.69 -23.09
CA LEU A 26 -3.49 -7.28 -23.42
C LEU A 26 -2.06 -6.72 -23.35
N ILE A 27 -1.33 -6.97 -22.25
CA ILE A 27 0.05 -6.53 -22.07
C ILE A 27 0.99 -7.15 -23.11
N GLN A 28 0.77 -8.40 -23.50
CA GLN A 28 1.57 -9.01 -24.56
C GLN A 28 1.34 -8.30 -25.90
N HIS A 29 0.09 -7.93 -26.22
CA HIS A 29 -0.23 -7.24 -27.46
C HIS A 29 0.24 -5.78 -27.49
N THR A 30 0.22 -5.05 -26.37
CA THR A 30 0.72 -3.66 -26.32
C THR A 30 2.22 -3.57 -26.55
N LYS A 31 2.98 -4.65 -26.36
CA LYS A 31 4.40 -4.73 -26.75
C LYS A 31 4.60 -4.75 -28.27
N GLU A 32 3.63 -5.28 -29.02
CA GLU A 32 3.71 -5.47 -30.46
C GLU A 32 2.94 -4.39 -31.24
N CYS A 33 1.94 -3.75 -30.62
CA CYS A 33 1.10 -2.74 -31.26
C CYS A 33 1.21 -1.36 -30.57
N ALA A 34 1.92 -0.43 -31.22
CA ALA A 34 2.13 0.93 -30.71
C ALA A 34 0.82 1.72 -30.52
N LYS A 35 -0.19 1.50 -31.37
CA LYS A 35 -1.50 2.16 -31.27
C LYS A 35 -2.25 1.72 -30.01
N CYS A 36 -2.31 0.41 -29.75
CA CYS A 36 -2.96 -0.14 -28.57
C CYS A 36 -2.20 0.22 -27.29
N ARG A 37 -0.87 0.32 -27.35
CA ARG A 37 -0.04 0.81 -26.24
C ARG A 37 -0.38 2.25 -25.84
N ALA A 38 -0.39 3.17 -26.81
CA ALA A 38 -0.72 4.56 -26.54
C ALA A 38 -2.13 4.73 -25.94
N LEU A 39 -3.10 3.92 -26.38
CA LEU A 39 -4.44 3.88 -25.80
C LEU A 39 -4.44 3.35 -24.36
N PHE A 40 -3.71 2.27 -24.08
CA PHE A 40 -3.59 1.71 -22.74
C PHE A 40 -2.95 2.71 -21.75
N ASP A 41 -1.83 3.32 -22.13
CA ASP A 41 -1.10 4.31 -21.31
C ASP A 41 -1.98 5.55 -21.00
N SER A 42 -2.84 5.96 -21.95
CA SER A 42 -3.80 7.06 -21.76
C SER A 42 -4.88 6.73 -20.72
N VAL A 43 -5.29 5.46 -20.64
CA VAL A 43 -6.27 5.00 -19.66
C VAL A 43 -5.61 4.90 -18.28
N GLU A 44 -4.41 4.32 -18.21
CA GLU A 44 -3.64 4.16 -16.97
C GLU A 44 -3.31 5.50 -16.31
N SER A 45 -2.87 6.48 -17.09
CA SER A 45 -2.63 7.86 -16.61
C SER A 45 -3.90 8.56 -16.13
N SER A 46 -5.06 8.28 -16.75
CA SER A 46 -6.36 8.82 -16.31
C SER A 46 -6.88 8.18 -15.03
N SER A 47 -6.57 6.90 -14.78
CA SER A 47 -6.90 6.23 -13.51
C SER A 47 -5.97 6.65 -12.37
N ALA A 48 -4.69 6.94 -12.66
CA ALA A 48 -3.72 7.37 -11.66
C ALA A 48 -4.07 8.73 -11.01
N GLN A 49 -4.77 9.62 -11.73
CA GLN A 49 -5.20 10.92 -11.21
C GLN A 49 -6.46 10.85 -10.32
N GLY A 50 -7.18 9.73 -10.30
CA GLY A 50 -8.40 9.56 -9.50
C GLY A 50 -8.17 9.07 -8.07
N ASP A 51 -7.16 8.22 -7.84
CA ASP A 51 -6.95 7.53 -6.56
C ASP A 51 -5.91 8.19 -5.64
N GLU A 52 -4.96 8.96 -6.19
CA GLU A 52 -3.89 9.56 -5.39
C GLU A 52 -4.45 10.60 -4.40
N ASN A 53 -5.52 11.31 -4.77
CA ASN A 53 -6.14 12.30 -3.91
C ASN A 53 -6.93 11.68 -2.74
N ASP A 54 -7.62 10.54 -2.93
CA ASP A 54 -8.49 9.99 -1.89
C ASP A 54 -7.69 9.22 -0.84
N VAL A 55 -6.66 8.48 -1.26
CA VAL A 55 -5.71 7.80 -0.35
C VAL A 55 -4.92 8.83 0.46
N THR A 56 -4.43 9.90 -0.19
CA THR A 56 -3.69 10.96 0.50
C THR A 56 -4.58 11.71 1.50
N LEU A 57 -5.85 11.94 1.16
CA LEU A 57 -6.83 12.57 2.06
C LEU A 57 -7.20 11.66 3.24
N ALA A 58 -7.31 10.35 3.01
CA ALA A 58 -7.57 9.35 4.04
C ALA A 58 -6.38 9.24 5.03
N ILE A 59 -5.15 9.15 4.50
CA ILE A 59 -3.92 9.12 5.30
C ILE A 59 -3.80 10.41 6.12
N LYS A 60 -4.08 11.57 5.53
CA LYS A 60 -4.04 12.88 6.22
C LYS A 60 -5.04 12.95 7.38
N ARG A 61 -6.26 12.44 7.21
CA ARG A 61 -7.28 12.37 8.28
C ARG A 61 -6.83 11.47 9.44
N ILE A 62 -6.25 10.32 9.13
CA ILE A 62 -5.69 9.40 10.14
C ILE A 62 -4.57 10.09 10.93
N PHE A 63 -3.64 10.75 10.23
CA PHE A 63 -2.50 11.44 10.84
C PHE A 63 -2.94 12.58 11.78
N GLN A 64 -3.96 13.35 11.40
CA GLN A 64 -4.51 14.43 12.24
C GLN A 64 -5.16 13.90 13.52
N SER A 65 -5.87 12.77 13.44
CA SER A 65 -6.47 12.12 14.61
C SER A 65 -5.38 11.64 15.58
N TYR A 66 -4.29 11.08 15.04
CA TYR A 66 -3.13 10.66 15.83
C TYR A 66 -2.39 11.82 16.50
N GLN A 67 -2.18 12.93 15.81
CA GLN A 67 -1.54 14.10 16.42
C GLN A 67 -2.33 14.62 17.63
N LYS A 68 -3.66 14.59 17.58
CA LYS A 68 -4.52 14.93 18.73
C LYS A 68 -4.34 13.92 19.87
N PHE A 69 -4.28 12.62 19.57
CA PHE A 69 -4.06 11.58 20.57
C PHE A 69 -2.70 11.72 21.27
N ILE A 70 -1.64 11.96 20.50
CA ILE A 70 -0.28 12.16 21.02
C ILE A 70 -0.21 13.41 21.90
N LYS A 71 -0.80 14.54 21.48
CA LYS A 71 -0.88 15.76 22.31
C LYS A 71 -1.61 15.51 23.63
N LYS A 72 -2.74 14.80 23.60
CA LYS A 72 -3.51 14.45 24.80
C LYS A 72 -2.73 13.52 25.74
N LYS A 73 -2.03 12.53 25.20
CA LYS A 73 -1.17 11.62 25.98
C LYS A 73 0.09 12.30 26.54
N LYS A 74 0.61 13.34 25.89
CA LYS A 74 1.70 14.19 26.41
C LYS A 74 1.29 14.93 27.67
N GLN A 75 0.07 15.47 27.69
CA GLN A 75 -0.47 16.16 28.86
C GLN A 75 -0.74 15.22 30.05
N GLU A 76 -0.97 13.93 29.78
CA GLU A 76 -1.20 12.90 30.81
C GLU A 76 0.10 12.30 31.38
N ASN A 77 1.30 12.73 30.96
CA ASN A 77 2.62 12.18 31.36
C ASN A 77 2.76 10.65 31.25
N ARG A 78 1.89 9.98 30.47
CA ARG A 78 1.84 8.51 30.26
C ARG A 78 2.25 8.12 28.84
N PHE A 79 3.29 8.76 28.33
CA PHE A 79 3.76 8.59 26.94
C PHE A 79 4.23 7.16 26.65
N TYR A 80 4.85 6.50 27.63
CA TYR A 80 5.42 5.15 27.49
C TYR A 80 4.54 4.11 28.17
N THR A 81 3.31 3.94 27.68
CA THR A 81 2.48 2.78 28.04
C THR A 81 2.49 1.77 26.90
N LYS A 82 2.33 0.48 27.22
CA LYS A 82 2.27 -0.62 26.23
C LYS A 82 1.36 -0.28 25.04
N LYS A 83 0.21 0.38 25.30
CA LYS A 83 -0.73 0.85 24.26
C LYS A 83 -0.14 1.89 23.30
N THR A 84 0.59 2.89 23.79
CA THR A 84 1.21 3.92 22.93
C THR A 84 2.33 3.33 22.06
N PHE A 85 3.06 2.35 22.59
CA PHE A 85 4.08 1.62 21.83
C PHE A 85 3.50 0.86 20.63
N TYR A 86 2.44 0.07 20.84
CA TYR A 86 1.76 -0.65 19.75
C TYR A 86 1.19 0.29 18.69
N ILE A 87 0.68 1.46 19.10
CA ILE A 87 0.19 2.49 18.18
C ILE A 87 1.32 3.01 17.26
N ILE A 88 2.47 3.35 17.83
CA ILE A 88 3.64 3.82 17.06
C ILE A 88 4.14 2.75 16.09
N LEU A 89 4.17 1.49 16.56
CA LEU A 89 4.60 0.34 15.77
C LEU A 89 3.69 0.10 14.55
N ASN A 90 2.37 0.25 14.73
CA ASN A 90 1.40 0.10 13.66
C ASN A 90 1.54 1.20 12.59
N ILE A 91 1.84 2.44 13.00
CA ILE A 91 2.12 3.56 12.08
C ILE A 91 3.37 3.29 11.25
N LEU A 92 4.45 2.81 11.89
CA LEU A 92 5.67 2.42 11.18
C LEU A 92 5.41 1.32 10.14
N PHE A 93 4.55 0.35 10.47
CA PHE A 93 4.17 -0.71 9.54
C PHE A 93 3.41 -0.18 8.32
N ILE A 94 2.43 0.71 8.53
CA ILE A 94 1.67 1.32 7.43
C ILE A 94 2.60 2.15 6.53
N LEU A 95 3.50 2.95 7.12
CA LEU A 95 4.50 3.70 6.36
C LEU A 95 5.40 2.79 5.54
N PHE A 96 5.88 1.70 6.12
CA PHE A 96 6.71 0.73 5.43
C PHE A 96 5.96 0.06 4.28
N ALA A 97 4.69 -0.31 4.47
CA ALA A 97 3.86 -0.89 3.43
C ALA A 97 3.65 0.07 2.25
N VAL A 98 3.34 1.34 2.54
CA VAL A 98 3.19 2.39 1.51
C VAL A 98 4.50 2.61 0.74
N VAL A 99 5.64 2.68 1.43
CA VAL A 99 6.95 2.84 0.80
C VAL A 99 7.31 1.61 -0.05
N GLY A 100 6.98 0.40 0.39
CA GLY A 100 7.19 -0.83 -0.38
C GLY A 100 6.39 -0.86 -1.67
N VAL A 101 5.13 -0.42 -1.63
CA VAL A 101 4.27 -0.29 -2.81
C VAL A 101 4.79 0.79 -3.77
N LEU A 102 5.22 1.95 -3.26
CA LEU A 102 5.75 3.04 -4.10
C LEU A 102 7.08 2.71 -4.78
N ASN A 103 7.86 1.75 -4.27
CA ASN A 103 9.16 1.35 -4.82
C ASN A 103 9.13 0.04 -5.62
N ASP A 104 7.95 -0.43 -6.06
CA ASP A 104 7.78 -1.66 -6.84
C ASP A 104 8.50 -2.88 -6.22
N PHE A 105 8.41 -3.03 -4.88
CA PHE A 105 8.94 -4.23 -4.26
C PHE A 105 8.22 -5.46 -4.80
N SER A 106 9.02 -6.43 -5.30
CA SER A 106 8.50 -7.73 -5.69
C SER A 106 7.71 -8.35 -4.52
N PHE A 107 6.64 -9.08 -4.83
CA PHE A 107 5.79 -9.71 -3.81
C PHE A 107 6.59 -10.52 -2.79
N ASN A 108 7.66 -11.17 -3.24
CA ASN A 108 8.57 -11.94 -2.39
C ASN A 108 9.36 -11.06 -1.40
N ASN A 109 9.84 -9.89 -1.85
CA ASN A 109 10.51 -8.92 -0.99
C ASN A 109 9.54 -8.29 0.01
N PHE A 110 8.32 -7.96 -0.43
CA PHE A 110 7.28 -7.42 0.45
C PHE A 110 6.89 -8.43 1.54
N TYR A 111 6.66 -9.69 1.16
CA TYR A 111 6.35 -10.78 2.08
C TYR A 111 7.48 -11.05 3.08
N MET A 112 8.73 -11.10 2.61
CA MET A 112 9.90 -11.24 3.49
C MET A 112 10.02 -10.07 4.47
N SER A 113 9.74 -8.85 4.03
CA SER A 113 9.78 -7.66 4.89
C SER A 113 8.73 -7.69 5.98
N ILE A 114 7.50 -8.11 5.65
CA ILE A 114 6.43 -8.29 6.63
C ILE A 114 6.80 -9.36 7.65
N ASN A 115 7.32 -10.51 7.20
CA ASN A 115 7.75 -11.57 8.10
C ASN A 115 8.88 -11.13 9.03
N LEU A 116 9.87 -10.39 8.51
CA LEU A 116 10.97 -9.87 9.31
C LEU A 116 10.46 -8.86 10.37
N PHE A 117 9.52 -8.01 9.98
CA PHE A 117 8.88 -7.07 10.88
C PHE A 117 8.09 -7.79 11.98
N MET A 118 7.25 -8.77 11.62
CA MET A 118 6.48 -9.57 12.58
C MET A 118 7.41 -10.32 13.56
N LEU A 119 8.54 -10.84 13.08
CA LEU A 119 9.54 -11.48 13.94
C LEU A 119 10.17 -10.45 14.91
N ALA A 120 10.55 -9.29 14.40
CA ALA A 120 11.15 -8.22 15.19
C ALA A 120 10.18 -7.68 16.25
N THR A 121 8.91 -7.49 15.91
CA THR A 121 7.89 -7.06 16.87
C THR A 121 7.63 -8.13 17.93
N THR A 122 7.55 -9.39 17.54
CA THR A 122 7.39 -10.52 18.48
C THR A 122 8.56 -10.58 19.45
N LEU A 123 9.80 -10.50 18.96
CA LEU A 123 11.01 -10.42 19.80
C LEU A 123 10.97 -9.22 20.74
N LEU A 124 10.64 -8.03 20.24
CA LEU A 124 10.59 -6.83 21.06
C LEU A 124 9.51 -6.91 22.16
N THR A 125 8.34 -7.49 21.84
CA THR A 125 7.28 -7.72 22.82
C THR A 125 7.66 -8.77 23.85
N THR A 126 8.41 -9.80 23.45
CA THR A 126 8.92 -10.84 24.36
C THR A 126 9.96 -10.25 25.32
N VAL A 127 10.90 -9.44 24.81
CA VAL A 127 11.87 -8.70 25.64
C VAL A 127 11.14 -7.73 26.57
N MET A 128 10.14 -6.99 26.11
CA MET A 128 9.35 -6.09 26.96
C MET A 128 8.51 -6.85 28.02
N LEU A 129 8.14 -8.11 27.79
CA LEU A 129 7.46 -8.93 28.78
C LEU A 129 8.44 -9.54 29.79
N LEU A 130 9.66 -9.86 29.38
CA LEU A 130 10.71 -10.41 30.24
C LEU A 130 11.46 -9.34 31.05
N VAL A 131 11.60 -8.13 30.52
CA VAL A 131 12.27 -6.99 31.20
C VAL A 131 11.30 -6.23 32.11
N VAL A 132 9.99 -6.37 31.88
CA VAL A 132 8.94 -5.88 32.79
C VAL A 132 8.44 -7.07 33.60
N GLU A 133 9.34 -7.70 34.34
CA GLU A 133 9.01 -8.31 35.63
C GLU A 133 9.02 -7.19 36.68
N ASP A 134 8.08 -7.23 37.62
CA ASP A 134 7.78 -6.19 38.61
C ASP A 134 9.00 -5.55 39.31
#